data_AF-A0A2S0RE26-F1
#
_entry.id   AF-A0A2S0RE26-F1
#
_cell.length_a   1.000
_cell.length_b   1.000
_cell.length_c   1.000
_cell.angle_alpha   90.00
_cell.angle_beta   90.00
_cell.angle_gamma   90.00
#
_symmetry.space_group_name_H-M   'P 1'
#
loop_
_entity.id
_entity.type
_entity.pdbx_description
1 polymer ?
#
loop_
_entity_poly.entity_id
_entity_poly.type
_entity_poly.pdbx_seq_one_letter_code
_entity_poly.pdbx_strand_id
1 'polypeptide(L)' 'MKKNVGKSDMIVRFILGSILLILSFTDVSPDELLDDLFAITGVYLLLTGLIRYCLVYFFLGLSSYSKGRTKMY' A
#
# COMPACT_ATOMS: atom_id res chain seq x y z
N MET A 1 -14.51 8.94 -0.37
CA MET A 1 -13.31 9.81 -0.37
C MET A 1 -12.75 9.93 -1.78
N LYS A 2 -12.16 11.08 -2.15
CA LYS A 2 -11.52 11.26 -3.48
C LYS A 2 -10.35 10.27 -3.58
N LYS A 3 -10.42 9.35 -4.54
CA LYS A 3 -9.39 8.32 -4.73
C LYS A 3 -8.07 8.98 -5.10
N ASN A 4 -7.02 8.67 -4.33
CA ASN A 4 -5.69 9.27 -4.48
C ASN A 4 -4.65 8.27 -5.01
N VAL A 5 -4.97 6.99 -4.90
CA VAL A 5 -4.14 5.86 -5.30
C VAL A 5 -4.57 5.39 -6.70
N GLY A 6 -3.61 5.45 -7.64
CA GLY A 6 -3.77 4.93 -9.00
C GLY A 6 -3.98 3.42 -9.03
N LYS A 7 -4.43 2.88 -10.17
CA LYS A 7 -4.59 1.41 -10.30
C LYS A 7 -3.23 0.67 -10.19
N SER A 8 -2.16 1.26 -10.72
CA SER A 8 -0.80 0.71 -10.60
C SER A 8 -0.34 0.63 -9.15
N ASP A 9 -0.45 1.74 -8.42
CA ASP A 9 -0.05 1.83 -7.01
C ASP A 9 -0.89 0.90 -6.11
N MET A 10 -2.20 0.74 -6.41
CA MET A 10 -3.05 -0.24 -5.76
C MET A 10 -2.54 -1.68 -5.95
N ILE A 11 -2.18 -2.04 -7.18
CA ILE A 11 -1.68 -3.40 -7.49
C ILE A 11 -0.35 -3.64 -6.77
N VAL A 12 0.58 -2.68 -6.81
CA VAL A 12 1.87 -2.80 -6.12
C VAL A 12 1.68 -2.98 -4.61
N ARG A 13 0.79 -2.19 -3.99
CA ARG A 13 0.47 -2.35 -2.56
C ARG A 13 -0.17 -3.69 -2.24
N PHE A 14 -1.03 -4.20 -3.11
CA PHE A 14 -1.61 -5.53 -2.95
C PHE A 14 -0.55 -6.63 -3.03
N ILE A 15 0.35 -6.55 -4.02
CA ILE A 15 1.43 -7.53 -4.19
C ILE A 15 2.37 -7.49 -2.99
N LEU A 16 2.89 -6.31 -2.62
CA LEU A 16 3.80 -6.17 -1.48
C LEU A 16 3.14 -6.54 -0.15
N GLY A 17 1.90 -6.10 0.06
CA GLY A 17 1.14 -6.42 1.27
C GLY A 17 0.89 -7.91 1.41
N SER A 18 0.51 -8.60 0.33
CA SER A 18 0.34 -10.05 0.35
C SER A 18 1.65 -10.79 0.58
N ILE A 19 2.75 -10.36 -0.05
CA ILE A 19 4.07 -10.98 0.17
C ILE A 19 4.49 -10.86 1.63
N LEU A 20 4.40 -9.66 2.21
CA LEU A 20 4.78 -9.42 3.61
C LEU A 20 3.90 -10.22 4.58
N LEU A 21 2.60 -10.30 4.30
CA LEU A 21 1.67 -11.04 5.15
C LEU A 21 1.88 -12.55 5.06
N ILE A 22 2.27 -13.09 3.90
CA ILE A 22 2.66 -14.50 3.81
C ILE A 22 3.97 -14.73 4.56
N LEU A 23 4.93 -13.81 4.41
CA LEU A 23 6.25 -13.93 5.04
C LEU A 23 6.18 -13.92 6.56
N SER A 24 5.23 -13.17 7.15
CA SER A 24 5.01 -13.16 8.61
C SER A 24 4.51 -14.49 9.18
N PHE A 25 3.99 -15.41 8.36
CA PHE A 25 3.58 -16.75 8.82
C PHE A 25 4.62 -17.84 8.56
N THR A 26 5.75 -17.48 7.93
CA THR A 26 6.78 -18.46 7.54
C THR A 26 7.91 -18.60 8.57
N ASP A 27 7.82 -17.93 9.73
CA ASP A 27 8.84 -17.91 10.81
C ASP A 27 10.27 -17.76 10.23
N VAL A 28 10.40 -16.91 9.20
CA VAL A 28 11.69 -16.65 8.53
C VAL A 28 12.59 -15.81 9.43
N SER A 29 12.00 -15.09 10.37
CA SER A 29 12.68 -14.19 11.29
C SER A 29 13.01 -14.91 12.60
N PRO A 30 14.21 -14.73 13.17
CA PRO A 30 14.53 -15.30 14.49
C PRO A 30 13.84 -14.56 15.65
N ASP A 31 13.28 -13.37 15.39
CA ASP A 31 12.62 -12.52 16.37
C ASP A 31 11.13 -12.40 16.05
N GLU A 32 10.25 -12.81 16.97
CA GLU A 32 8.79 -12.69 16.86
C GLU A 32 8.34 -11.24 16.57
N LEU A 33 9.12 -10.26 17.05
CA LEU A 33 8.87 -8.83 16.80
C LEU A 33 8.92 -8.46 15.31
N LEU A 34 9.76 -9.11 14.52
CA LEU A 34 9.86 -8.83 13.08
C LEU A 34 8.65 -9.37 12.32
N ASP A 35 8.16 -10.55 12.70
CA ASP A 35 7.00 -11.16 12.07
C ASP A 35 5.72 -10.37 12.36
N ASP A 36 5.55 -9.87 13.59
CA ASP A 36 4.49 -8.93 13.94
C ASP A 36 4.57 -7.62 13.13
N LEU A 37 5.78 -7.08 12.94
CA LEU A 37 5.97 -5.86 12.16
C LEU A 37 5.61 -6.08 10.68
N PHE A 38 5.99 -7.23 10.12
CA PHE A 38 5.62 -7.63 8.76
C PHE A 38 4.12 -7.84 8.61
N ALA A 39 3.45 -8.46 9.59
CA ALA A 39 2.01 -8.64 9.59
C ALA A 39 1.29 -7.29 9.60
N ILE A 40 1.64 -6.38 10.52
CA ILE A 40 1.02 -5.05 10.62
C ILE A 40 1.25 -4.24 9.34
N THR A 41 2.47 -4.25 8.82
CA THR A 41 2.83 -3.50 7.60
C THR A 41 2.12 -4.06 6.38
N GLY A 42 2.03 -5.39 6.26
CA GLY A 42 1.30 -6.09 5.21
C GLY A 42 -0.18 -5.74 5.20
N VAL A 43 -0.84 -5.85 6.36
CA VAL A 43 -2.26 -5.49 6.53
C VAL A 43 -2.50 -4.02 6.17
N TYR A 44 -1.63 -3.10 6.63
CA TYR A 44 -1.75 -1.68 6.31
C TYR A 44 -1.65 -1.41 4.79
N LEU A 45 -0.70 -2.05 4.09
CA LEU A 45 -0.56 -1.94 2.64
C LEU A 45 -1.81 -2.44 1.91
N LEU A 46 -2.37 -3.59 2.33
CA LEU A 46 -3.60 -4.14 1.76
C LEU A 46 -4.80 -3.22 1.97
N LEU A 47 -5.00 -2.71 3.19
CA LEU A 47 -6.09 -1.80 3.51
C LEU A 47 -5.97 -0.48 2.74
N THR A 48 -4.78 0.11 2.67
CA THR A 48 -4.58 1.35 1.91
C THR A 48 -4.76 1.15 0.41
N GLY A 49 -4.39 -0.02 -0.13
CA GLY A 49 -4.69 -0.43 -1.50
C GLY A 49 -6.19 -0.59 -1.74
N LEU A 50 -6.92 -1.25 -0.83
CA LEU A 50 -8.35 -1.54 -0.95
C LEU A 50 -9.21 -0.28 -0.91
N ILE A 51 -8.94 0.63 0.03
CA ILE A 51 -9.67 1.90 0.18
C ILE A 51 -9.29 2.86 -0.98
N ARG A 52 -8.23 2.56 -1.74
CA ARG A 52 -7.66 3.41 -2.81
C ARG A 52 -7.41 4.85 -2.36
N TYR A 53 -7.11 4.97 -1.08
CA TYR A 53 -6.91 6.23 -0.38
C TYR A 53 -5.77 6.03 0.61
N CYS A 54 -4.68 6.74 0.37
CA CYS A 54 -3.53 6.76 1.27
C CYS A 54 -3.57 8.09 2.03
N LEU A 55 -3.78 8.04 3.35
CA LEU A 55 -3.81 9.22 4.22
C LEU A 55 -2.52 10.03 4.12
N VAL A 56 -1.38 9.35 4.04
CA VAL A 56 -0.05 9.99 3.87
C VAL A 56 0.01 10.82 2.60
N TYR A 57 -0.50 10.29 1.48
CA TYR A 57 -0.53 11.03 0.22
C TYR A 57 -1.53 12.18 0.25
N PHE A 58 -2.62 12.05 1.03
CA PHE A 58 -3.56 13.14 1.23
C PHE A 58 -2.92 14.31 2.00
N PHE A 59 -2.19 14.03 3.09
CA PHE A 59 -1.44 15.06 3.82
C PHE A 59 -0.32 15.68 2.99
N LEU A 60 0.33 14.91 2.13
CA LEU A 60 1.38 15.40 1.22
C LEU A 60 0.82 16.07 -0.05
N GLY A 61 -0.49 16.04 -0.30
CA GLY A 61 -1.10 16.54 -1.53
C GLY A 61 -0.70 15.79 -2.81
N LEU A 62 -0.05 14.63 -2.69
CA LEU A 62 0.44 13.82 -3.80
C LEU A 62 -0.65 12.87 -4.30
N SER A 63 -0.74 12.65 -5.61
CA SER A 63 -1.62 11.62 -6.18
C SER A 63 -0.88 10.74 -7.18
N SER A 64 -0.93 9.43 -6.97
CA SER A 64 -0.47 8.44 -7.97
C SER A 64 -1.59 8.12 -8.98
N TYR A 65 -2.76 8.74 -8.80
CA TYR A 65 -3.82 8.71 -9.79
C TYR A 65 -3.39 9.52 -11.01
N SER A 66 -2.83 8.84 -12.00
CA SER A 66 -2.63 9.41 -13.34
C SER A 66 -4.00 9.78 -13.90
N LYS A 67 -4.40 11.06 -13.75
CA LYS A 67 -5.29 11.67 -14.73
C LYS A 67 -4.50 11.61 -16.03
N GLY A 68 -4.88 10.70 -16.93
CA GLY A 68 -4.32 10.66 -18.28
C GLY A 68 -4.22 12.09 -18.78
N ARG A 69 -3.00 12.51 -19.11
CA ARG A 69 -2.60 13.90 -19.37
C ARG A 69 -3.73 14.70 -20.02
N THR A 70 -4.46 15.48 -19.23
CA THR A 70 -5.16 16.62 -19.79
C THR A 70 -4.06 17.67 -19.93
N LYS A 71 -3.45 17.70 -21.12
CA LYS A 71 -2.61 18.82 -21.56
C LYS A 71 -3.38 20.10 -21.22
N MET A 72 -2.92 20.83 -20.21
CA MET A 72 -3.24 22.25 -20.10
C MET A 72 -2.26 22.93 -21.06
N TYR A 73 -2.80 23.23 -22.25
CA TYR A 73 -2.30 24.12 -23.31
C TYR A 73 -0.83 23.95 -23.69
#